data_AF-A0A6N2CPL1-F1
#
_entry.id   AF-A0A6N2CPL1-F1
#
_cell.length_a   1.000
_cell.length_b   1.000
_cell.length_c   1.000
_cell.angle_alpha   90.00
_cell.angle_beta   90.00
_cell.angle_gamma   90.00
#
_symmetry.space_group_name_H-M   'P 1'
#
loop_
_entity.id
_entity.type
_entity.pdbx_description
1 polymer ?
#
loop_
_entity_poly.entity_id
_entity_poly.type
_entity_poly.pdbx_seq_one_letter_code
_entity_poly.pdbx_strand_id
1 'polypeptide(L)' 'MRTLMELRKEITALGEEDRSGLASFILSSLPNAPFGPGDEEVAKRENEMDSGEATPISYAEFKQAGGR' A
#
# COMPACT_ATOMS: atom_id res chain seq x y z
N MET A 1 -0.11 -9.81 -29.25
CA MET A 1 0.26 -9.64 -27.83
C MET A 1 0.78 -8.22 -27.68
N ARG A 2 0.22 -7.41 -26.77
CA ARG A 2 0.78 -6.08 -26.48
C ARG A 2 1.98 -6.20 -25.55
N THR A 3 2.96 -5.33 -25.72
CA THR A 3 4.11 -5.21 -24.83
C THR A 3 3.73 -4.43 -23.57
N LEU A 4 4.49 -4.63 -22.48
CA LEU A 4 4.32 -3.87 -21.25
C LEU A 4 4.49 -2.35 -21.47
N MET A 5 5.34 -1.98 -22.43
CA MET A 5 5.61 -0.57 -22.76
C MET A 5 4.41 0.10 -23.44
N GLU A 6 3.72 -0.63 -24.33
CA GLU A 6 2.46 -0.17 -24.96
C GLU A 6 1.35 -0.02 -23.92
N LEU A 7 1.19 -1.00 -23.02
CA LEU A 7 0.24 -0.94 -21.91
C LEU A 7 0.50 0.25 -20.99
N ARG A 8 1.77 0.52 -20.64
CA ARG A 8 2.13 1.67 -19.80
C ARG A 8 1.70 2.99 -20.43
N LYS A 9 1.91 3.15 -21.75
CA LYS A 9 1.51 4.35 -22.48
C LYS A 9 0.00 4.57 -22.42
N GLU A 10 -0.77 3.52 -22.61
CA GLU A 10 -2.24 3.55 -22.54
C GLU A 10 -2.73 3.89 -21.13
N ILE A 11 -2.16 3.24 -20.11
CA ILE A 11 -2.48 3.52 -18.70
C ILE A 11 -2.16 4.98 -18.33
N THR A 12 -1.04 5.52 -18.81
CA THR A 12 -0.70 6.92 -18.53
C THR A 12 -1.62 7.93 -19.21
N ALA A 13 -2.30 7.53 -20.30
CA ALA A 13 -3.27 8.36 -21.01
C ALA A 13 -4.66 8.37 -20.34
N LEU A 14 -4.91 7.44 -19.41
CA LEU A 14 -6.15 7.41 -18.62
C LEU A 14 -6.22 8.58 -17.64
N GLY A 15 -7.46 8.99 -17.33
CA GLY A 15 -7.75 9.93 -16.24
C GLY A 15 -7.37 9.35 -14.88
N GLU A 16 -7.26 10.21 -13.86
CA GLU A 16 -6.87 9.79 -12.51
C GLU A 16 -7.82 8.75 -11.91
N GLU A 17 -9.12 8.93 -12.09
CA GLU A 17 -10.16 8.01 -11.63
C GLU A 17 -10.00 6.61 -12.26
N ASP A 18 -9.88 6.55 -13.58
CA ASP A 18 -9.70 5.29 -14.32
C ASP A 18 -8.41 4.58 -13.92
N ARG A 19 -7.31 5.32 -13.75
CA ARG A 19 -6.05 4.75 -13.27
C ARG A 19 -6.19 4.17 -11.86
N SER A 20 -6.94 4.84 -10.99
CA SER A 20 -7.19 4.40 -9.63
C SER A 20 -8.03 3.12 -9.62
N GLY A 21 -9.12 3.09 -10.39
CA GLY A 21 -9.96 1.90 -10.56
C GLY A 21 -9.18 0.70 -11.13
N LEU A 22 -8.33 0.94 -12.14
CA LEU A 22 -7.48 -0.11 -12.70
C LEU A 22 -6.47 -0.64 -11.68
N ALA A 23 -5.85 0.24 -10.88
CA ALA A 23 -4.93 -0.18 -9.83
C ALA A 23 -5.65 -1.06 -8.78
N SER A 24 -6.86 -0.66 -8.35
CA SER A 24 -7.68 -1.46 -7.43
C SER A 24 -8.05 -2.83 -8.01
N PHE A 25 -8.45 -2.89 -9.29
CA PHE A 25 -8.76 -4.15 -9.97
C PHE A 25 -7.54 -5.08 -10.05
N ILE A 26 -6.36 -4.54 -10.41
CA ILE A 26 -5.13 -5.34 -10.49
C ILE A 26 -4.79 -5.87 -9.09
N LEU A 27 -4.77 -5.01 -8.07
CA LEU A 27 -4.45 -5.41 -6.70
C LEU A 27 -5.42 -6.47 -6.18
N SER A 28 -6.73 -6.34 -6.40
CA SER A 28 -7.71 -7.33 -5.94
C SER A 28 -7.57 -8.70 -6.61
N SER A 29 -6.96 -8.77 -7.80
CA SER A 29 -6.74 -10.00 -8.55
C SER A 29 -5.46 -10.76 -8.18
N LEU A 30 -4.53 -10.14 -7.43
CA LEU A 30 -3.26 -10.76 -7.07
C LEU A 30 -3.43 -11.70 -5.88
N PRO A 31 -2.96 -12.97 -5.96
CA PRO A 31 -3.14 -13.95 -4.89
C PRO A 31 -2.44 -13.58 -3.57
N ASN A 32 -1.43 -12.72 -3.62
CA ASN A 32 -0.71 -12.18 -2.47
C ASN A 32 -0.61 -10.66 -2.57
N ALA A 33 -1.70 -9.98 -2.93
CA ALA A 33 -1.65 -8.53 -2.96
C ALA A 33 -1.30 -7.99 -1.57
N PRO A 34 -0.45 -6.96 -1.48
CA PRO A 34 -0.09 -6.35 -0.22
C PRO A 34 -1.28 -5.49 0.27
N PHE A 35 -2.30 -6.13 0.83
CA PHE A 35 -3.48 -5.47 1.40
C PHE A 35 -3.21 -4.80 2.76
N GLY A 36 -1.94 -4.71 3.16
CA GLY A 36 -1.53 -4.28 4.48
C GLY A 36 -1.49 -5.44 5.48
N PRO A 37 -1.22 -5.14 6.76
CA PRO A 37 -1.30 -6.14 7.83
C PRO A 37 -2.73 -6.65 7.97
N GLY A 38 -2.88 -7.96 8.22
CA GLY A 38 -4.18 -8.52 8.61
C GLY A 38 -4.56 -8.13 10.03
N ASP A 39 -5.83 -8.36 10.38
CA ASP A 39 -6.41 -7.96 11.68
C ASP A 39 -5.62 -8.48 12.89
N GLU A 40 -5.08 -9.70 12.82
CA GLU A 40 -4.26 -10.29 13.89
C GLU A 40 -2.97 -9.51 14.13
N GLU A 41 -2.30 -9.06 13.06
CA GLU A 41 -1.08 -8.26 13.17
C GLU A 41 -1.40 -6.85 13.67
N VAL A 42 -2.53 -6.27 13.26
CA VAL A 42 -3.00 -4.98 13.77
C VAL A 42 -3.22 -5.06 15.29
N ALA A 43 -4.00 -6.05 15.74
CA ALA A 43 -4.29 -6.26 17.16
C ALA A 43 -3.00 -6.52 17.96
N LYS A 44 -2.06 -7.27 17.40
CA LYS A 44 -0.76 -7.49 18.02
C LYS A 44 0.01 -6.17 18.20
N ARG A 45 0.12 -5.36 17.15
CA ARG A 45 0.82 -4.06 17.19
C ARG A 45 0.20 -3.10 18.20
N GLU A 46 -1.12 -3.09 18.31
CA GLU A 46 -1.83 -2.30 19.32
C GLU A 46 -1.46 -2.74 20.74
N ASN A 47 -1.48 -4.05 21.01
CA ASN A 47 -1.08 -4.57 22.32
C ASN A 47 0.39 -4.29 22.66
N GLU A 48 1.30 -4.37 21.67
CA GLU A 48 2.71 -4.02 21.85
C GLU A 48 2.90 -2.54 22.20
N MET A 49 2.11 -1.65 21.59
CA MET A 49 2.12 -0.22 21.92
C MET A 49 1.56 0.05 23.32
N ASP A 50 0.44 -0.58 23.67
CA ASP A 50 -0.22 -0.41 24.97
C ASP A 50 0.61 -0.99 26.12
N SER A 51 1.34 -2.08 25.88
CA SER A 51 2.24 -2.70 26.88
C SER A 51 3.56 -1.95 27.05
N GLY A 52 3.89 -1.04 26.11
CA GLY A 52 5.18 -0.35 26.05
C GLY A 52 6.31 -1.19 25.45
N GLU A 53 6.02 -2.36 24.88
CA GLU A 53 6.98 -3.16 24.10
C GLU A 53 7.37 -2.47 22.78
N ALA A 54 6.46 -1.69 22.20
CA ALA A 54 6.69 -0.85 21.04
C ALA A 54 6.43 0.64 21.35
N THR A 55 7.39 1.50 21.03
CA THR A 55 7.23 2.95 21.14
C THR A 55 6.81 3.55 19.80
N PRO A 56 5.67 4.26 19.71
CA PRO A 56 5.29 4.95 18.49
C PRO A 56 6.29 6.06 18.17
N ILE A 57 6.59 6.22 16.89
CA ILE A 57 7.44 7.32 16.41
C ILE A 57 6.60 8.55 16.08
N SER A 58 7.20 9.73 16.22
CA SER A 58 6.59 10.97 15.76
C SER A 58 6.48 10.99 14.23
N TYR A 59 5.59 11.86 13.72
CA TYR A 59 5.47 12.08 12.28
C TYR A 59 6.80 12.55 11.64
N ALA A 60 7.60 13.35 12.34
CA ALA A 60 8.89 13.80 11.85
C ALA A 60 9.88 12.63 11.67
N GLU A 61 9.95 11.73 12.66
CA GLU A 61 10.77 10.52 12.60
C GLU A 61 10.29 9.57 11.50
N PHE A 62 8.97 9.45 11.30
CA PHE A 62 8.39 8.70 10.19
C PHE A 62 8.83 9.25 8.82
N LYS A 63 8.80 10.57 8.64
CA LYS A 63 9.28 11.22 7.40
C LYS A 63 10.78 11.02 7.20
N GLN A 64 11.58 11.05 8.27
CA GLN A 64 13.02 10.79 8.20
C GLN A 64 13.33 9.34 7.79
N ALA A 65 12.49 8.38 8.19
CA ALA A 65 12.62 6.98 7.81
C ALA A 65 12.18 6.67 6.36
N GLY A 66 11.78 7.68 5.58
CA GLY A 66 11.35 7.52 4.18
C GLY A 66 9.86 7.27 4.00
N GLY A 67 9.05 7.48 5.03
CA GLY A 67 7.59 7.53 4.92
C GLY A 67 7.14 8.66 3.98
N ARG A 68 6.15 8.38 3.13
CA ARG A 68 5.59 9.36 2.20
C ARG A 68 4.45 10.13 2.84
#